data_AF-A0A955PHB3-F1
#
_entry.id   AF-A0A955PHB3-F1
#
_cell.length_a   1.000
_cell.length_b   1.000
_cell.length_c   1.000
_cell.angle_alpha   90.00
_cell.angle_beta   90.00
_cell.angle_gamma   90.00
#
_symmetry.space_group_name_H-M   'P 1'
#
loop_
_entity.id
_entity.type
_entity.pdbx_description
1 polymer ?
#
loop_
_entity_poly.entity_id
_entity_poly.type
_entity_poly.pdbx_seq_one_letter_code
_entity_poly.pdbx_strand_id
1 'polypeptide(L)'
;MKKLLIIGTGSIGERHTRCFLATGRVQVSICEPNDTLRERIARDYTVEAAFPDLDSALEKDWDAALVATPAHTHIPIAQQLADKGIHLFIEKPLSTSLDGIGDLQKTVVDQQLLAAVAYVWRCFPGIEWLKSVVEDRRFGALKQLTILSGQNFPFYRPAYREIYYTDRAKGGGAIQDCLTHLLNFSEFLAGPITRIVADSDHQVLEGVEVEDTVHVIARHGETMGCYSLNQYQAPNETTVTLVFEKGTARFEHHENHCRWMTEPGAAWNDVELPAMERD
;
A
#
# COMPACT_ATOMS: atom_id res chain seq x y z
N MET A 1 25.61 4.24 12.26
CA MET A 1 24.19 3.86 12.07
C MET A 1 23.79 4.29 10.66
N LYS A 2 22.84 3.61 10.01
CA LYS A 2 22.40 3.99 8.65
C LYS A 2 21.58 5.29 8.70
N LYS A 3 21.74 6.16 7.71
CA LYS A 3 21.04 7.46 7.62
C LYS A 3 19.83 7.35 6.69
N LEU A 4 18.65 7.68 7.21
CA LEU A 4 17.38 7.68 6.48
C LEU A 4 16.83 9.10 6.38
N LEU A 5 16.51 9.54 5.16
CA LEU A 5 15.77 10.78 4.92
C LEU A 5 14.29 10.48 4.66
N ILE A 6 13.38 11.08 5.43
CA ILE A 6 11.94 11.00 5.18
C ILE A 6 11.48 12.29 4.51
N ILE A 7 10.98 12.18 3.27
CA ILE A 7 10.55 13.31 2.45
C ILE A 7 9.02 13.37 2.45
N GLY A 8 8.48 14.45 2.99
CA GLY A 8 7.05 14.59 3.30
C GLY A 8 6.72 14.01 4.67
N THR A 9 6.24 14.87 5.57
CA THR A 9 5.91 14.51 6.97
C THR A 9 4.45 14.79 7.32
N GLY A 10 3.58 14.71 6.30
CA GLY A 10 2.14 14.63 6.51
C GLY A 10 1.74 13.36 7.28
N SER A 11 0.45 13.04 7.34
CA SER A 11 -0.07 11.96 8.21
C SER A 11 0.69 10.62 8.09
N ILE A 12 0.99 10.16 6.87
CA ILE A 12 1.72 8.90 6.66
C ILE A 12 3.23 9.04 6.89
N GLY A 13 3.82 10.16 6.48
CA GLY A 13 5.25 10.44 6.68
C GLY A 13 5.61 10.54 8.16
N GLU A 14 4.76 11.18 8.98
CA GLU A 14 4.92 11.21 10.43
C GLU A 14 4.80 9.81 11.07
N ARG A 15 3.88 8.96 10.58
CA ARG A 15 3.82 7.56 11.03
C ARG A 15 5.13 6.85 10.72
N HIS A 16 5.66 6.97 9.49
CA HIS A 16 6.97 6.42 9.15
C HIS A 16 8.08 6.95 10.07
N THR A 17 8.12 8.25 10.34
CA THR A 17 9.08 8.85 11.28
C THR A 17 9.02 8.16 12.64
N ARG A 18 7.81 8.01 13.21
CA ARG A 18 7.60 7.30 14.48
C ARG A 18 8.07 5.84 14.41
N CYS A 19 7.65 5.10 13.39
CA CYS A 19 7.96 3.67 13.26
C CYS A 19 9.46 3.42 13.06
N PHE A 20 10.14 4.19 12.21
CA PHE A 20 11.58 4.07 12.01
C PHE A 20 12.39 4.42 13.25
N LEU A 21 12.00 5.47 13.98
CA LEU A 21 12.62 5.81 15.26
C LEU A 21 12.45 4.69 16.29
N ALA A 22 11.26 4.09 16.38
CA ALA A 22 10.98 3.00 17.30
C ALA A 22 11.85 1.75 17.04
N THR A 23 12.35 1.56 15.81
CA THR A 23 13.25 0.43 15.51
C THR A 23 14.63 0.57 16.16
N GLY A 24 15.11 1.80 16.40
CA GLY A 24 16.48 2.08 16.84
C GLY A 24 17.58 1.69 15.84
N ARG A 25 17.24 1.37 14.58
CA ARG A 25 18.18 0.85 13.57
C ARG A 25 18.80 1.92 12.68
N VAL A 26 18.17 3.10 12.61
CA VAL A 26 18.51 4.17 11.68
C VAL A 26 18.51 5.54 12.36
N GLN A 27 19.32 6.44 11.83
CA GLN A 27 19.29 7.86 12.12
C GLN A 27 18.31 8.54 11.15
N VAL A 28 17.24 9.11 11.68
CA VAL A 28 16.15 9.69 10.88
C VAL A 28 16.36 11.19 10.73
N SER A 29 16.30 11.69 9.51
CA SER A 29 16.15 13.12 9.18
C SER A 29 14.89 13.31 8.34
N ILE A 30 14.38 14.54 8.28
CA ILE A 30 13.15 14.85 7.54
C ILE A 30 13.37 15.97 6.53
N CYS A 31 12.61 15.95 5.44
CA CYS A 31 12.48 17.04 4.47
C CYS A 31 10.99 17.42 4.37
N GLU A 32 10.63 18.63 4.77
CA GLU A 32 9.25 19.10 4.82
C GLU A 32 9.17 20.61 4.47
N PRO A 33 8.54 20.97 3.34
CA PRO A 33 8.45 22.37 2.91
C PRO A 33 7.54 23.23 3.79
N ASN A 34 6.58 22.66 4.53
CA ASN A 34 5.76 23.42 5.45
C ASN A 34 6.51 23.69 6.76
N ASP A 35 6.92 24.95 7.00
CA ASP A 35 7.69 25.35 8.18
C ASP A 35 7.04 24.95 9.51
N THR A 36 5.73 25.20 9.65
CA THR A 36 4.99 24.87 10.89
C THR A 36 4.98 23.36 11.15
N LEU A 37 4.78 22.55 10.11
CA LEU A 37 4.80 21.10 10.21
C LEU A 37 6.22 20.59 10.50
N ARG A 38 7.22 21.10 9.78
CA ARG A 38 8.64 20.74 9.96
C ARG A 38 9.12 21.02 11.38
N GLU A 39 8.85 22.22 11.89
CA GLU A 39 9.19 22.61 13.27
C GLU A 39 8.46 21.76 14.31
N ARG A 40 7.20 21.41 14.05
CA ARG A 40 6.45 20.52 14.94
C ARG A 40 7.09 19.14 15.00
N ILE A 41 7.36 18.51 13.84
CA ILE A 41 7.97 17.17 13.82
C ILE A 41 9.35 17.19 14.48
N ALA A 42 10.17 18.21 14.20
CA ALA A 42 11.50 18.33 14.79
C ALA A 42 11.49 18.53 16.31
N ARG A 43 10.41 19.10 16.86
CA ARG A 43 10.20 19.24 18.31
C ARG A 43 9.65 17.96 18.93
N ASP A 44 8.67 17.32 18.28
CA ASP A 44 7.92 16.20 18.84
C ASP A 44 8.68 14.88 18.74
N TYR A 45 9.64 14.77 17.80
CA TYR A 45 10.43 13.56 17.54
C TYR A 45 11.93 13.85 17.54
N THR A 46 12.73 12.86 17.98
CA THR A 46 14.20 12.94 17.95
C THR A 46 14.76 12.65 16.55
N VAL A 47 14.62 13.62 15.65
CA VAL A 47 15.24 13.59 14.32
C VAL A 47 16.61 14.27 14.34
N GLU A 48 17.54 13.81 13.52
CA GLU A 48 18.91 14.33 13.45
C GLU A 48 18.97 15.71 12.75
N ALA A 49 18.16 15.89 11.71
CA ALA A 49 18.08 17.12 10.96
C ALA A 49 16.70 17.27 10.29
N ALA A 50 16.31 18.51 10.05
CA ALA A 50 15.07 18.88 9.36
C ALA A 50 15.38 19.89 8.24
N PHE A 51 15.06 19.55 7.01
CA PHE A 51 15.35 20.34 5.81
C PHE A 51 14.08 20.95 5.22
N PRO A 52 14.13 22.20 4.73
CA PRO A 52 12.98 22.84 4.10
C PRO A 52 12.74 22.37 2.65
N ASP A 53 13.77 21.87 1.97
CA ASP A 53 13.69 21.47 0.57
C ASP A 53 14.65 20.31 0.27
N LEU A 54 14.42 19.67 -0.87
CA LEU A 54 15.18 18.50 -1.28
C LEU A 54 16.63 18.87 -1.62
N ASP A 55 16.88 20.03 -2.22
CA ASP A 55 18.23 20.46 -2.62
C ASP A 55 19.16 20.55 -1.41
N SER A 56 18.73 21.25 -0.35
CA SER A 56 19.48 21.36 0.91
C SER A 56 19.61 20.02 1.63
N ALA A 57 18.60 19.15 1.57
CA ALA A 57 18.70 17.80 2.10
C ALA A 57 19.75 16.96 1.35
N LEU A 58 19.86 17.12 0.03
CA LEU A 58 20.77 16.38 -0.85
C LEU A 58 22.21 16.94 -0.89
N GLU A 59 22.50 17.99 -0.12
CA GLU A 59 23.87 18.38 0.26
C GLU A 59 24.50 17.41 1.27
N LYS A 60 23.68 16.54 1.88
CA LYS A 60 24.13 15.46 2.77
C LYS A 60 24.07 14.10 2.04
N ASP A 61 24.85 13.15 2.56
CA ASP A 61 24.81 11.76 2.11
C ASP A 61 23.78 10.94 2.91
N TRP A 62 23.02 10.12 2.20
CA TRP A 62 21.95 9.26 2.73
C TRP A 62 22.16 7.81 2.30
N ASP A 63 21.87 6.86 3.18
CA ASP A 63 21.86 5.43 2.80
C ASP A 63 20.54 5.06 2.11
N ALA A 64 19.43 5.63 2.58
CA ALA A 64 18.11 5.42 2.02
C ALA A 64 17.25 6.68 2.19
N ALA A 65 16.19 6.78 1.39
CA ALA A 65 15.17 7.79 1.52
C ALA A 65 13.78 7.19 1.41
N LEU A 66 12.87 7.70 2.25
CA LEU A 66 11.44 7.44 2.18
C LEU A 66 10.73 8.61 1.50
N VAL A 67 9.91 8.35 0.49
CA VAL A 67 9.12 9.36 -0.20
C VAL A 67 7.65 9.19 0.19
N ALA A 68 7.13 10.10 1.02
CA ALA A 68 5.74 10.17 1.50
C ALA A 68 5.08 11.51 1.13
N THR A 69 5.25 11.89 -0.14
CA THR A 69 4.71 13.14 -0.72
C THR A 69 3.41 12.84 -1.49
N PRO A 70 2.72 13.83 -2.08
CA PRO A 70 1.62 13.53 -2.99
C PRO A 70 2.06 12.63 -4.16
N ALA A 71 1.23 11.67 -4.58
CA ALA A 71 1.66 10.59 -5.49
C ALA A 71 2.27 11.06 -6.84
N HIS A 72 1.81 12.20 -7.38
CA HIS A 72 2.34 12.77 -8.62
C HIS A 72 3.80 13.27 -8.50
N THR A 73 4.32 13.49 -7.29
CA THR A 73 5.71 13.93 -7.07
C THR A 73 6.67 12.77 -6.79
N HIS A 74 6.17 11.54 -6.64
CA HIS A 74 6.98 10.38 -6.27
C HIS A 74 8.12 10.10 -7.26
N ILE A 75 7.80 9.97 -8.55
CA ILE A 75 8.79 9.60 -9.58
C ILE A 75 9.88 10.67 -9.75
N PRO A 76 9.57 11.98 -9.89
CA PRO A 76 10.61 13.00 -9.99
C PRO A 76 11.53 13.08 -8.77
N ILE A 77 10.99 12.90 -7.56
CA ILE A 77 11.80 12.88 -6.33
C ILE A 77 12.66 11.61 -6.27
N ALA A 78 12.06 10.45 -6.55
CA ALA A 78 12.75 9.17 -6.56
C ALA A 78 13.89 9.12 -7.57
N GLN A 79 13.72 9.74 -8.75
CA GLN A 79 14.77 9.83 -9.76
C GLN A 79 15.98 10.62 -9.24
N GLN A 80 15.76 11.80 -8.65
CA GLN A 80 16.85 12.62 -8.08
C GLN A 80 17.63 11.89 -6.97
N LEU A 81 16.91 11.09 -6.16
CA LEU A 81 17.51 10.24 -5.13
C LEU A 81 18.31 9.09 -5.76
N ALA A 82 17.74 8.42 -6.75
CA ALA A 82 18.37 7.32 -7.46
C ALA A 82 19.65 7.78 -8.17
N ASP A 83 19.64 8.96 -8.81
CA ASP A 83 20.80 9.56 -9.48
C ASP A 83 21.98 9.78 -8.53
N LYS A 84 21.72 9.93 -7.23
CA LYS A 84 22.71 10.03 -6.15
C LYS A 84 23.08 8.70 -5.49
N GLY A 85 22.55 7.58 -5.97
CA GLY A 85 22.82 6.25 -5.43
C GLY A 85 22.10 5.94 -4.11
N ILE A 86 21.02 6.65 -3.79
CA ILE A 86 20.28 6.49 -2.54
C ILE A 86 19.22 5.39 -2.70
N HIS A 87 19.14 4.45 -1.75
CA HIS A 87 18.09 3.42 -1.76
C HIS A 87 16.70 4.02 -1.54
N LEU A 88 15.68 3.42 -2.17
CA LEU A 88 14.35 4.02 -2.27
C LEU A 88 13.30 3.23 -1.50
N PHE A 89 12.52 3.92 -0.70
CA PHE A 89 11.25 3.41 -0.18
C PHE A 89 10.14 4.43 -0.47
N ILE A 90 9.20 4.09 -1.35
CA ILE A 90 8.25 5.05 -1.92
C ILE A 90 6.85 4.71 -1.43
N GLU A 91 6.09 5.69 -0.97
CA GLU A 91 4.69 5.48 -0.63
C GLU A 91 3.84 5.07 -1.83
N LYS A 92 2.74 4.39 -1.57
CA LYS A 92 1.80 3.99 -2.62
C LYS A 92 0.78 5.12 -2.91
N PRO A 93 0.22 5.17 -4.12
CA PRO A 93 0.66 4.46 -5.31
C PRO A 93 2.03 4.99 -5.79
N LEU A 94 2.79 4.16 -6.50
CA LEU A 94 4.11 4.54 -7.01
C LEU A 94 4.07 5.83 -7.86
N SER A 95 3.01 5.99 -8.65
CA SER A 95 2.79 7.16 -9.51
C SER A 95 1.31 7.25 -9.91
N THR A 96 0.89 8.40 -10.42
CA THR A 96 -0.42 8.60 -11.06
C THR A 96 -0.39 8.42 -12.58
N SER A 97 0.80 8.28 -13.18
CA SER A 97 1.01 7.92 -14.59
C SER A 97 2.20 6.96 -14.75
N LEU A 98 2.41 6.45 -15.98
CA LEU A 98 3.57 5.62 -16.30
C LEU A 98 4.84 6.43 -16.62
N ASP A 99 4.74 7.75 -16.65
CA ASP A 99 5.83 8.62 -17.07
C ASP A 99 7.01 8.54 -16.10
N GLY A 100 8.22 8.44 -16.63
CA GLY A 100 9.47 8.35 -15.87
C GLY A 100 9.69 7.03 -15.12
N ILE A 101 8.71 6.11 -15.06
CA ILE A 101 8.89 4.81 -14.36
C ILE A 101 10.00 4.00 -15.01
N GLY A 102 10.07 3.95 -16.34
CA GLY A 102 11.10 3.20 -17.07
C GLY A 102 12.51 3.74 -16.81
N ASP A 103 12.66 5.06 -16.77
CA ASP A 103 13.94 5.72 -16.49
C ASP A 103 14.40 5.48 -15.05
N LEU A 104 13.47 5.56 -14.09
CA LEU A 104 13.73 5.23 -12.69
C LEU A 104 14.14 3.77 -12.53
N GLN A 105 13.41 2.84 -13.16
CA GLN A 105 13.74 1.41 -13.15
C GLN A 105 15.14 1.15 -13.70
N LYS A 106 15.47 1.78 -14.84
CA LYS A 106 16.81 1.67 -15.42
C LYS A 106 17.87 2.17 -14.44
N THR A 107 17.66 3.33 -13.83
CA THR A 107 18.59 3.93 -12.86
C THR A 107 18.80 3.03 -11.65
N VAL A 108 17.71 2.49 -11.07
CA VAL A 108 17.75 1.56 -9.95
C VAL A 108 18.56 0.30 -10.29
N VAL A 109 18.39 -0.26 -11.48
CA VAL A 109 19.14 -1.44 -11.94
C VAL A 109 20.61 -1.11 -12.16
N ASP A 110 20.90 -0.04 -12.90
CA ASP A 110 22.28 0.35 -13.25
C ASP A 110 23.11 0.69 -12.02
N GLN A 111 22.50 1.32 -11.01
CA GLN A 111 23.14 1.68 -9.74
C GLN A 111 23.01 0.61 -8.65
N GLN A 112 22.38 -0.53 -8.96
CA GLN A 112 22.18 -1.65 -8.03
C GLN A 112 21.48 -1.25 -6.71
N LEU A 113 20.47 -0.37 -6.81
CA LEU A 113 19.76 0.17 -5.66
C LEU A 113 18.66 -0.80 -5.20
N LEU A 114 18.43 -0.83 -3.88
CA LEU A 114 17.20 -1.38 -3.34
C LEU A 114 16.07 -0.36 -3.52
N ALA A 115 14.94 -0.83 -4.05
CA ALA A 115 13.73 -0.03 -4.21
C ALA A 115 12.51 -0.82 -3.74
N ALA A 116 11.67 -0.21 -2.91
CA ALA A 116 10.41 -0.78 -2.44
C ALA A 116 9.27 0.25 -2.54
N VAL A 117 8.05 -0.26 -2.72
CA VAL A 117 6.82 0.54 -2.65
C VAL A 117 6.01 0.08 -1.44
N ALA A 118 5.50 1.03 -0.64
CA ALA A 118 4.88 0.80 0.66
C ALA A 118 3.47 0.17 0.59
N TYR A 119 3.32 -0.94 -0.13
CA TYR A 119 2.12 -1.78 -0.09
C TYR A 119 2.07 -2.63 1.18
N VAL A 120 1.75 -1.98 2.30
CA VAL A 120 1.80 -2.54 3.67
C VAL A 120 1.00 -3.84 3.86
N TRP A 121 -0.05 -4.07 3.07
CA TRP A 121 -0.89 -5.28 3.17
C TRP A 121 -0.11 -6.58 2.99
N ARG A 122 1.02 -6.57 2.28
CA ARG A 122 1.88 -7.75 2.13
C ARG A 122 2.50 -8.21 3.45
N CYS A 123 2.60 -7.32 4.43
CA CYS A 123 3.15 -7.58 5.75
C CYS A 123 2.07 -7.98 6.77
N PHE A 124 0.79 -8.04 6.37
CA PHE A 124 -0.26 -8.43 7.29
C PHE A 124 -0.20 -9.95 7.52
N PRO A 125 -0.22 -10.43 8.78
CA PRO A 125 -0.09 -11.84 9.09
C PRO A 125 -1.08 -12.74 8.35
N GLY A 126 -2.32 -12.29 8.15
CA GLY A 126 -3.32 -13.04 7.38
C GLY A 126 -2.99 -13.15 5.88
N ILE A 127 -2.38 -12.12 5.29
CA ILE A 127 -1.91 -12.15 3.89
C ILE A 127 -0.66 -13.02 3.77
N GLU A 128 0.29 -12.92 4.70
CA GLU A 128 1.45 -13.81 4.76
C GLU A 128 1.04 -15.28 4.94
N TRP A 129 0.03 -15.54 5.78
CA TRP A 129 -0.54 -16.87 5.93
C TRP A 129 -1.16 -17.36 4.62
N LEU A 130 -2.01 -16.57 3.96
CA LEU A 130 -2.56 -16.93 2.64
C LEU A 130 -1.46 -17.21 1.62
N LYS A 131 -0.39 -16.42 1.63
CA LYS A 131 0.78 -16.63 0.77
C LYS A 131 1.41 -17.99 1.01
N SER A 132 1.62 -18.37 2.28
CA SER A 132 2.15 -19.68 2.65
C SER A 132 1.29 -20.84 2.13
N VAL A 133 -0.04 -20.71 2.23
CA VAL A 133 -1.01 -21.71 1.73
C VAL A 133 -0.94 -21.85 0.20
N VAL A 134 -0.70 -20.75 -0.53
CA VAL A 134 -0.51 -20.81 -1.97
C VAL A 134 0.82 -21.48 -2.34
N GLU A 135 1.89 -21.18 -1.61
CA GLU A 135 3.24 -21.68 -1.90
C GLU A 135 3.44 -23.15 -1.54
N ASP A 136 2.84 -23.61 -0.44
CA ASP A 136 2.98 -25.00 0.00
C ASP A 136 2.14 -26.01 -0.81
N ARG A 137 1.19 -25.53 -1.62
CA ARG A 137 0.30 -26.32 -2.48
C ARG A 137 -0.45 -27.43 -1.77
N ARG A 138 -0.70 -27.32 -0.46
CA ARG A 138 -1.39 -28.37 0.32
C ARG A 138 -2.82 -28.64 -0.15
N PHE A 139 -3.46 -27.66 -0.78
CA PHE A 139 -4.80 -27.77 -1.37
C PHE A 139 -4.79 -27.90 -2.91
N GLY A 140 -3.63 -28.11 -3.53
CA GLY A 140 -3.46 -28.12 -4.99
C GLY A 140 -3.29 -26.72 -5.57
N ALA A 141 -3.51 -26.60 -6.89
CA ALA A 141 -3.36 -25.30 -7.57
C ALA A 141 -4.49 -24.32 -7.17
N LEU A 142 -4.13 -23.04 -7.01
CA LEU A 142 -5.11 -21.96 -6.85
C LEU A 142 -5.92 -21.83 -8.15
N LYS A 143 -7.25 -21.83 -8.06
CA LYS A 143 -8.15 -21.71 -9.22
C LYS A 143 -8.92 -20.41 -9.22
N GLN A 144 -9.27 -19.90 -8.04
CA GLN A 144 -10.00 -18.66 -7.90
C GLN A 144 -9.54 -17.88 -6.67
N LEU A 145 -9.48 -16.56 -6.81
CA LEU A 145 -9.47 -15.63 -5.68
C LEU A 145 -10.65 -14.65 -5.78
N THR A 146 -11.26 -14.36 -4.64
CA THR A 146 -12.31 -13.36 -4.51
C THR A 146 -11.96 -12.44 -3.35
N ILE A 147 -11.95 -11.14 -3.62
CA ILE A 147 -11.71 -10.11 -2.61
C ILE A 147 -12.93 -9.20 -2.57
N LEU A 148 -13.61 -9.18 -1.43
CA LEU A 148 -14.68 -8.25 -1.14
C LEU A 148 -14.17 -7.28 -0.09
N SER A 149 -14.21 -6.01 -0.42
CA SER A 149 -13.74 -4.96 0.48
C SER A 149 -14.74 -3.82 0.50
N GLY A 150 -14.88 -3.19 1.64
CA GLY A 150 -15.47 -1.87 1.69
C GLY A 150 -15.32 -1.24 3.06
N GLN A 151 -15.52 0.07 3.08
CA GLN A 151 -15.31 0.89 4.26
C GLN A 151 -16.28 2.06 4.23
N ASN A 152 -16.64 2.61 5.39
CA ASN A 152 -17.28 3.91 5.44
C ASN A 152 -16.19 5.00 5.37
N PHE A 153 -15.79 5.40 4.16
CA PHE A 153 -14.68 6.33 3.99
C PHE A 153 -14.93 7.69 4.67
N PRO A 154 -16.12 8.31 4.61
CA PRO A 154 -16.41 9.55 5.33
C PRO A 154 -16.23 9.45 6.85
N PHE A 155 -16.60 8.32 7.47
CA PHE A 155 -16.42 8.12 8.91
C PHE A 155 -14.93 8.15 9.31
N TYR A 156 -14.06 7.52 8.51
CA TYR A 156 -12.62 7.48 8.78
C TYR A 156 -11.83 8.66 8.22
N ARG A 157 -12.40 9.39 7.25
CA ARG A 157 -11.81 10.55 6.57
C ARG A 157 -12.87 11.64 6.42
N PRO A 158 -13.32 12.27 7.51
CA PRO A 158 -14.39 13.28 7.43
C PRO A 158 -14.03 14.47 6.53
N ALA A 159 -12.75 14.80 6.43
CA ALA A 159 -12.22 15.85 5.57
C ALA A 159 -11.94 15.41 4.11
N TYR A 160 -12.49 14.28 3.64
CA TYR A 160 -12.16 13.75 2.31
C TYR A 160 -12.42 14.72 1.15
N ARG A 161 -13.35 15.67 1.33
CA ARG A 161 -13.69 16.73 0.36
C ARG A 161 -12.62 17.83 0.23
N GLU A 162 -11.65 17.87 1.14
CA GLU A 162 -10.65 18.94 1.24
C GLU A 162 -9.23 18.43 0.96
N ILE A 163 -9.07 17.13 0.74
CA ILE A 163 -7.77 16.49 0.53
C ILE A 163 -7.62 15.99 -0.91
N TYR A 164 -6.51 15.30 -1.20
CA TYR A 164 -6.20 14.73 -2.52
C TYR A 164 -7.31 13.86 -3.12
N TYR A 165 -8.18 13.29 -2.26
CA TYR A 165 -9.20 12.32 -2.65
C TYR A 165 -10.19 12.88 -3.70
N THR A 166 -10.41 14.19 -3.73
CA THR A 166 -11.33 14.84 -4.68
C THR A 166 -10.82 14.88 -6.12
N ASP A 167 -9.54 14.57 -6.36
CA ASP A 167 -8.86 14.78 -7.62
C ASP A 167 -8.12 13.52 -8.07
N ARG A 168 -8.60 12.92 -9.16
CA ARG A 168 -8.01 11.71 -9.76
C ARG A 168 -6.55 11.91 -10.17
N ALA A 169 -6.14 13.12 -10.55
CA ALA A 169 -4.76 13.40 -10.93
C ALA A 169 -3.80 13.40 -9.72
N LYS A 170 -4.34 13.54 -8.51
CA LYS A 170 -3.57 13.59 -7.24
C LYS A 170 -3.57 12.28 -6.46
N GLY A 171 -4.20 11.22 -6.94
CA GLY A 171 -4.37 9.98 -6.15
C GLY A 171 -5.81 9.67 -5.76
N GLY A 172 -6.78 10.51 -6.13
CA GLY A 172 -8.16 10.38 -5.68
C GLY A 172 -8.94 9.25 -6.32
N GLY A 173 -10.06 8.89 -5.67
CA GLY A 173 -10.93 7.79 -6.08
C GLY A 173 -10.60 6.46 -5.42
N ALA A 174 -11.61 5.59 -5.34
CA ALA A 174 -11.50 4.27 -4.72
C ALA A 174 -10.45 3.39 -5.42
N ILE A 175 -10.21 3.59 -6.72
CA ILE A 175 -9.20 2.83 -7.46
C ILE A 175 -7.81 3.14 -6.89
N GLN A 176 -7.41 4.41 -6.90
CA GLN A 176 -6.05 4.81 -6.54
C GLN A 176 -5.81 4.73 -5.03
N ASP A 177 -6.80 5.08 -4.21
CA ASP A 177 -6.69 5.01 -2.75
C ASP A 177 -6.65 3.57 -2.22
N CYS A 178 -7.58 2.71 -2.63
CA CYS A 178 -7.80 1.43 -1.95
C CYS A 178 -7.64 0.21 -2.85
N LEU A 179 -8.21 0.21 -4.07
CA LEU A 179 -8.15 -0.97 -4.95
C LEU A 179 -6.71 -1.35 -5.32
N THR A 180 -5.81 -0.36 -5.45
CA THR A 180 -4.38 -0.63 -5.69
C THR A 180 -3.76 -1.56 -4.65
N HIS A 181 -4.17 -1.48 -3.38
CA HIS A 181 -3.72 -2.43 -2.36
C HIS A 181 -4.23 -3.85 -2.65
N LEU A 182 -5.53 -3.98 -2.96
CA LEU A 182 -6.16 -5.27 -3.23
C LEU A 182 -5.51 -5.98 -4.42
N LEU A 183 -5.29 -5.25 -5.51
CA LEU A 183 -4.62 -5.79 -6.70
C LEU A 183 -3.14 -6.09 -6.43
N ASN A 184 -2.46 -5.26 -5.64
CA ASN A 184 -1.04 -5.47 -5.37
C ASN A 184 -0.78 -6.73 -4.53
N PHE A 185 -1.57 -6.98 -3.49
CA PHE A 185 -1.39 -8.21 -2.70
C PHE A 185 -2.03 -9.43 -3.40
N SER A 186 -3.02 -9.26 -4.26
CA SER A 186 -3.52 -10.38 -5.06
C SER A 186 -2.48 -10.88 -6.06
N GLU A 187 -1.69 -9.98 -6.66
CA GLU A 187 -0.55 -10.38 -7.49
C GLU A 187 0.56 -11.06 -6.69
N PHE A 188 0.79 -10.62 -5.46
CA PHE A 188 1.71 -11.30 -4.54
C PHE A 188 1.28 -12.75 -4.25
N LEU A 189 -0.03 -12.98 -4.12
CA LEU A 189 -0.61 -14.31 -3.89
C LEU A 189 -0.64 -15.16 -5.17
N ALA A 190 -1.25 -14.65 -6.24
CA ALA A 190 -1.64 -15.44 -7.42
C ALA A 190 -0.75 -15.25 -8.65
N GLY A 191 0.26 -14.37 -8.60
CA GLY A 191 1.06 -13.96 -9.74
C GLY A 191 0.44 -12.79 -10.52
N PRO A 192 1.09 -12.30 -11.59
CA PRO A 192 0.70 -11.08 -12.28
C PRO A 192 -0.70 -11.17 -12.92
N ILE A 193 -1.41 -10.04 -12.94
CA ILE A 193 -2.65 -9.90 -13.69
C ILE A 193 -2.34 -9.83 -15.19
N THR A 194 -3.02 -10.67 -15.97
CA THR A 194 -2.81 -10.82 -17.42
C THR A 194 -3.96 -10.27 -18.24
N ARG A 195 -5.18 -10.22 -17.68
CA ARG A 195 -6.40 -9.69 -18.32
C ARG A 195 -7.36 -9.17 -17.25
N ILE A 196 -8.07 -8.09 -17.54
CA ILE A 196 -9.11 -7.54 -16.66
C ILE A 196 -10.32 -7.04 -17.44
N VAL A 197 -11.46 -7.01 -16.77
CA VAL A 197 -12.65 -6.20 -17.10
C VAL A 197 -13.04 -5.48 -15.82
N ALA A 198 -13.32 -4.18 -15.91
CA ALA A 198 -13.68 -3.37 -14.75
C ALA A 198 -14.90 -2.51 -15.08
N ASP A 199 -15.71 -2.28 -14.05
CA ASP A 199 -16.77 -1.27 -14.02
C ASP A 199 -16.60 -0.45 -12.75
N SER A 200 -16.69 0.87 -12.86
CA SER A 200 -16.45 1.79 -11.76
C SER A 200 -17.25 3.06 -11.94
N ASP A 201 -17.83 3.55 -10.87
CA ASP A 201 -18.63 4.76 -10.90
C ASP A 201 -18.66 5.46 -9.54
N HIS A 202 -19.15 6.69 -9.55
CA HIS A 202 -19.50 7.44 -8.36
C HIS A 202 -20.97 7.16 -7.99
N GLN A 203 -21.22 6.64 -6.80
CA GLN A 203 -22.56 6.19 -6.40
C GLN A 203 -23.12 6.95 -5.18
N VAL A 204 -22.28 7.33 -4.20
CA VAL A 204 -22.78 7.80 -2.89
C VAL A 204 -22.02 9.01 -2.33
N LEU A 205 -20.69 9.08 -2.47
CA LEU A 205 -19.87 10.05 -1.72
C LEU A 205 -20.11 11.49 -2.18
N GLU A 206 -20.91 12.25 -1.44
CA GLU A 206 -21.26 13.62 -1.84
C GLU A 206 -20.05 14.57 -1.90
N GLY A 207 -20.09 15.56 -2.79
CA GLY A 207 -19.09 16.63 -2.87
C GLY A 207 -17.77 16.24 -3.54
N VAL A 208 -17.73 15.09 -4.20
CA VAL A 208 -16.63 14.63 -5.07
C VAL A 208 -17.21 13.95 -6.30
N GLU A 209 -16.43 13.89 -7.38
CA GLU A 209 -16.82 13.27 -8.66
C GLU A 209 -15.97 12.01 -8.98
N VAL A 210 -15.02 11.66 -8.11
CA VAL A 210 -14.19 10.46 -8.27
C VAL A 210 -15.02 9.20 -7.97
N GLU A 211 -14.62 8.08 -8.56
CA GLU A 211 -15.31 6.81 -8.33
C GLU A 211 -15.20 6.38 -6.86
N ASP A 212 -16.30 5.86 -6.31
CA ASP A 212 -16.37 5.33 -4.94
C ASP A 212 -16.80 3.85 -4.89
N THR A 213 -17.14 3.30 -6.05
CA THR A 213 -17.58 1.92 -6.27
C THR A 213 -16.83 1.33 -7.44
N VAL A 214 -16.24 0.14 -7.25
CA VAL A 214 -15.46 -0.53 -8.29
C VAL A 214 -15.67 -2.04 -8.23
N HIS A 215 -15.93 -2.64 -9.38
CA HIS A 215 -15.96 -4.08 -9.59
C HIS A 215 -14.97 -4.48 -10.67
N VAL A 216 -14.18 -5.53 -10.41
CA VAL A 216 -13.18 -6.04 -11.36
C VAL A 216 -13.26 -7.56 -11.45
N ILE A 217 -13.21 -8.09 -12.67
CA ILE A 217 -12.94 -9.51 -12.94
C ILE A 217 -11.59 -9.60 -13.65
N ALA A 218 -10.72 -10.49 -13.20
CA ALA A 218 -9.34 -10.59 -13.67
C ALA A 218 -8.87 -12.04 -13.95
N ARG A 219 -7.71 -12.16 -14.59
CA ARG A 219 -6.95 -13.41 -14.75
C ARG A 219 -5.53 -13.25 -14.24
N HIS A 220 -5.10 -14.13 -13.35
CA HIS A 220 -3.70 -14.28 -12.91
C HIS A 220 -3.16 -15.58 -13.50
N GLY A 221 -2.70 -15.54 -14.75
CA GLY A 221 -2.46 -16.75 -15.54
C GLY A 221 -3.74 -17.61 -15.64
N GLU A 222 -3.71 -18.81 -15.05
CA GLU A 222 -4.85 -19.73 -15.01
C GLU A 222 -5.90 -19.38 -13.93
N THR A 223 -5.51 -18.65 -12.89
CA THR A 223 -6.37 -18.30 -11.76
C THR A 223 -7.37 -17.21 -12.14
N MET A 224 -8.64 -17.38 -11.76
CA MET A 224 -9.69 -16.36 -11.90
C MET A 224 -9.74 -15.42 -10.69
N GLY A 225 -9.82 -14.11 -10.93
CA GLY A 225 -9.96 -13.11 -9.88
C GLY A 225 -11.28 -12.36 -9.95
N CYS A 226 -11.86 -12.05 -8.79
CA CYS A 226 -13.00 -11.15 -8.65
C CYS A 226 -12.75 -10.18 -7.49
N TYR A 227 -12.99 -8.90 -7.72
CA TYR A 227 -12.76 -7.83 -6.77
C TYR A 227 -13.99 -6.94 -6.70
N SER A 228 -14.39 -6.60 -5.48
CA SER A 228 -15.44 -5.64 -5.22
C SER A 228 -14.97 -4.66 -4.15
N LEU A 229 -15.08 -3.37 -4.44
CA LEU A 229 -14.76 -2.29 -3.52
C LEU A 229 -15.87 -1.25 -3.53
N ASN A 230 -16.30 -0.83 -2.35
CA ASN A 230 -17.06 0.40 -2.17
C ASN A 230 -16.53 1.18 -0.96
N GLN A 231 -16.82 2.49 -0.91
CA GLN A 231 -16.34 3.38 0.14
C GLN A 231 -17.44 4.04 0.98
N TYR A 232 -18.63 3.43 1.03
CA TYR A 232 -19.76 3.91 1.82
C TYR A 232 -20.47 2.84 2.65
N GLN A 233 -20.11 1.55 2.54
CA GLN A 233 -20.74 0.51 3.35
C GLN A 233 -20.55 0.77 4.84
N ALA A 234 -21.55 0.41 5.65
CA ALA A 234 -21.50 0.59 7.09
C ALA A 234 -20.38 -0.21 7.78
N PRO A 235 -20.23 -1.54 7.52
CA PRO A 235 -19.15 -2.29 8.14
C PRO A 235 -17.83 -2.05 7.38
N ASN A 236 -16.73 -1.86 8.10
CA ASN A 236 -15.41 -1.78 7.47
C ASN A 236 -14.79 -3.17 7.42
N GLU A 237 -14.89 -3.81 6.26
CA GLU A 237 -14.58 -5.23 6.09
C GLU A 237 -13.79 -5.47 4.83
N THR A 238 -12.79 -6.32 4.94
CA THR A 238 -12.11 -6.94 3.81
C THR A 238 -12.07 -8.44 4.04
N THR A 239 -12.56 -9.20 3.07
CA THR A 239 -12.58 -10.66 3.05
C THR A 239 -11.89 -11.16 1.79
N VAL A 240 -10.84 -11.96 1.97
CA VAL A 240 -10.08 -12.61 0.92
C VAL A 240 -10.40 -14.10 0.96
N THR A 241 -10.95 -14.65 -0.13
CA THR A 241 -11.20 -16.10 -0.26
C THR A 241 -10.40 -16.65 -1.41
N LEU A 242 -9.62 -17.70 -1.14
CA LEU A 242 -8.84 -18.46 -2.11
C LEU A 242 -9.44 -19.86 -2.26
N VAL A 243 -9.80 -20.24 -3.48
CA VAL A 243 -10.34 -21.56 -3.81
C VAL A 243 -9.33 -22.32 -4.64
N PHE A 244 -8.94 -23.49 -4.12
CA PHE A 244 -7.97 -24.40 -4.70
C PHE A 244 -8.67 -25.66 -5.23
N GLU A 245 -7.91 -26.58 -5.83
CA GLU A 245 -8.43 -27.86 -6.34
C GLU A 245 -9.08 -28.73 -5.25
N LYS A 246 -8.57 -28.67 -4.02
CA LYS A 246 -8.93 -29.57 -2.93
C LYS A 246 -9.24 -28.85 -1.61
N GLY A 247 -9.49 -27.54 -1.66
CA GLY A 247 -9.81 -26.78 -0.46
C GLY A 247 -10.03 -25.30 -0.69
N THR A 248 -10.45 -24.64 0.37
CA THR A 248 -10.66 -23.19 0.42
C THR A 248 -9.90 -22.63 1.62
N ALA A 249 -9.24 -21.49 1.43
CA ALA A 249 -8.68 -20.67 2.51
C ALA A 249 -9.35 -19.29 2.50
N ARG A 250 -9.55 -18.71 3.68
CA ARG A 250 -10.16 -17.39 3.85
C ARG A 250 -9.42 -16.59 4.90
N PHE A 251 -9.30 -15.29 4.64
CA PHE A 251 -8.88 -14.29 5.60
C PHE A 251 -9.94 -13.20 5.70
N GLU A 252 -10.38 -12.91 6.92
CA GLU A 252 -11.28 -11.82 7.29
C GLU A 252 -10.49 -10.80 8.11
N HIS A 253 -10.05 -9.74 7.45
CA HIS A 253 -9.19 -8.72 8.04
C HIS A 253 -9.83 -8.06 9.26
N HIS A 254 -11.14 -7.80 9.20
CA HIS A 254 -11.90 -7.13 10.25
C HIS A 254 -12.03 -7.95 11.54
N GLU A 255 -11.89 -9.27 11.46
CA GLU A 255 -11.88 -10.18 12.62
C GLU A 255 -10.45 -10.65 12.97
N ASN A 256 -9.44 -10.25 12.20
CA ASN A 256 -8.10 -10.84 12.23
C ASN A 256 -8.14 -12.38 12.20
N HIS A 257 -8.98 -12.93 11.32
CA HIS A 257 -9.36 -14.34 11.36
C HIS A 257 -9.02 -15.07 10.06
N CYS A 258 -8.24 -16.14 10.17
CA CYS A 258 -7.88 -17.00 9.06
C CYS A 258 -8.47 -18.39 9.25
N ARG A 259 -8.93 -19.00 8.16
CA ARG A 259 -9.57 -20.31 8.21
C ARG A 259 -9.49 -21.07 6.90
N TRP A 260 -9.56 -22.40 6.97
CA TRP A 260 -9.55 -23.27 5.80
C TRP A 260 -10.48 -24.48 5.92
N MET A 261 -10.87 -25.04 4.77
CA MET A 261 -11.76 -26.21 4.68
C MET A 261 -11.45 -27.02 3.42
N THR A 262 -11.39 -28.34 3.54
CA THR A 262 -11.14 -29.28 2.42
C THR A 262 -12.33 -30.17 2.10
N GLU A 263 -13.21 -30.43 3.07
CA GLU A 263 -14.35 -31.33 2.93
C GLU A 263 -15.66 -30.53 2.84
N PRO A 264 -16.46 -30.72 1.79
CA PRO A 264 -17.77 -30.06 1.67
C PRO A 264 -18.68 -30.40 2.86
N GLY A 265 -19.20 -29.38 3.53
CA GLY A 265 -20.12 -29.52 4.67
C GLY A 265 -19.45 -29.75 6.03
N ALA A 266 -18.12 -29.82 6.08
CA ALA A 266 -17.38 -29.84 7.35
C ALA A 266 -17.34 -28.45 7.99
N ALA A 267 -16.88 -28.38 9.24
CA ALA A 267 -16.56 -27.13 9.90
C ALA A 267 -15.27 -26.51 9.32
N TRP A 268 -15.15 -25.19 9.42
CA TRP A 268 -13.90 -24.50 9.14
C TRP A 268 -12.85 -24.86 10.20
N ASN A 269 -11.60 -24.94 9.76
CA ASN A 269 -10.45 -25.03 10.64
C ASN A 269 -9.86 -23.63 10.77
N ASP A 270 -9.92 -23.08 11.98
CA ASP A 270 -9.43 -21.73 12.26
C ASP A 270 -7.92 -21.72 12.50
N VAL A 271 -7.30 -20.57 12.22
CA VAL A 271 -5.87 -20.32 12.36
C VAL A 271 -5.69 -19.09 13.23
N GLU A 272 -4.97 -19.25 14.33
CA GLU A 272 -4.58 -18.14 15.19
C GLU A 272 -3.54 -17.27 14.49
N LEU A 273 -3.83 -15.98 14.39
CA LEU A 273 -2.90 -14.96 13.92
C LEU A 273 -2.35 -14.16 15.10
N PRO A 274 -1.11 -13.65 15.01
CA PRO A 274 -0.66 -12.62 15.94
C PRO A 274 -1.56 -11.39 15.85
N ALA A 275 -1.58 -10.59 16.91
CA ALA A 275 -2.30 -9.32 16.91
C ALA A 275 -1.77 -8.40 15.82
N MET A 276 -2.67 -7.71 15.11
CA MET A 276 -2.27 -6.70 14.15
C MET A 276 -1.79 -5.45 14.90
N GLU A 277 -0.54 -5.08 14.68
CA GLU A 277 -0.02 -3.76 15.04
C GLU A 277 -0.50 -2.75 13.99
N ARG A 278 -1.08 -1.65 14.45
CA ARG A 278 -1.61 -0.59 13.57
C ARG A 278 -0.51 0.35 13.08
N ASP A 279 0.60 0.40 13.79
CA ASP A 279 1.78 1.24 13.56
C ASP A 279 3.02 0.36 13.45
#